data_AF-A0A067CD16-F1
#
_entry.id   AF-A0A067CD16-F1
#
_cell.length_a   1.000
_cell.length_b   1.000
_cell.length_c   1.000
_cell.angle_alpha   90.00
_cell.angle_beta   90.00
_cell.angle_gamma   90.00
#
_symmetry.space_group_name_H-M   'P 1'
#
loop_
_entity.id
_entity.type
_entity.pdbx_description
1 polymer ?
#
loop_
_entity_poly.entity_id
_entity_poly.type
_entity_poly.pdbx_seq_one_letter_code
_entity_poly.pdbx_strand_id
1 'polypeptide(L)'
;MSRVPFLFAALAIAVSAIAPVPTTPHFPCYECATNGSCAHASWTGDAGKYCGTFSSKTTLVPQWCCCAVAQACPAAGRDTLCACDGPTPAPTKPPADLTVWIYLGFLLMPGVIFILYTLCRHCFGTADETWIEQQYARIEAHQTAEEEPDTSRAEAEACASAARAEANREYKARRIAQEKEARRLAREEEARQREFDQIPQAIFVSTIPTSAKDASL
;
A
#
# COMPACT_ATOMS: atom_id res chain seq x y z
N MET A 1 -34.05 -9.44 4.78
CA MET A 1 -33.97 -8.53 5.93
C MET A 1 -32.62 -8.75 6.62
N SER A 2 -31.66 -7.84 6.39
CA SER A 2 -30.24 -7.97 6.78
C SER A 2 -29.97 -7.45 8.19
N ARG A 3 -29.40 -8.28 9.08
CA ARG A 3 -28.95 -7.92 10.44
C ARG A 3 -27.44 -8.05 10.65
N VAL A 4 -26.65 -7.84 9.59
CA VAL A 4 -25.18 -8.02 9.62
C VAL A 4 -24.36 -6.76 10.05
N PRO A 5 -24.82 -5.50 10.00
CA PRO A 5 -23.91 -4.36 10.22
C PRO A 5 -23.61 -4.02 11.69
N PHE A 6 -24.26 -4.63 12.68
CA PHE A 6 -24.10 -4.21 14.09
C PHE A 6 -22.87 -4.78 14.82
N LEU A 7 -22.22 -5.84 14.29
CA LEU A 7 -21.10 -6.50 14.98
C LEU A 7 -19.75 -5.78 14.81
N PHE A 8 -19.57 -4.97 13.77
CA PHE A 8 -18.29 -4.30 13.52
C PHE A 8 -18.08 -2.99 14.31
N ALA A 9 -19.14 -2.41 14.88
CA ALA A 9 -19.04 -1.15 15.64
C ALA A 9 -18.49 -1.33 17.07
N ALA A 10 -18.52 -2.53 17.63
CA ALA A 10 -18.11 -2.77 19.02
C ALA A 10 -16.59 -3.00 19.20
N LEU A 11 -15.82 -3.23 18.13
CA LEU A 11 -14.40 -3.60 18.23
C LEU A 11 -13.42 -2.40 18.17
N ALA A 12 -13.90 -1.17 18.05
CA ALA A 12 -13.07 0.00 17.77
C ALA A 12 -12.64 0.84 19.00
N ILE A 13 -13.00 0.45 20.24
CA ILE A 13 -12.75 1.24 21.45
C ILE A 13 -11.80 0.52 22.40
N ALA A 14 -10.52 0.39 22.05
CA ALA A 14 -9.48 -0.07 22.98
C ALA A 14 -8.06 0.35 22.57
N VAL A 15 -7.78 1.66 22.56
CA VAL A 15 -6.42 2.24 22.41
C VAL A 15 -6.46 3.62 23.09
N SER A 16 -5.59 4.11 23.97
CA SER A 16 -4.48 3.67 24.83
C SER A 16 -4.21 4.87 25.76
N ALA A 17 -4.07 4.68 27.08
CA ALA A 17 -3.67 5.75 28.00
C ALA A 17 -2.19 5.61 28.37
N ILE A 18 -1.35 6.55 27.92
CA ILE A 18 0.05 6.67 28.32
C ILE A 18 0.15 7.90 29.25
N ALA A 19 0.60 7.69 30.48
CA ALA A 19 0.77 8.77 31.46
C ALA A 19 2.05 9.58 31.17
N PRO A 20 2.00 10.93 31.17
CA PRO A 20 3.17 11.76 30.93
C PRO A 20 4.14 11.76 32.12
N VAL A 21 5.44 11.70 31.84
CA VAL A 21 6.53 11.83 32.82
C VAL A 21 6.85 13.31 33.03
N PRO A 22 6.68 13.86 34.25
CA PRO A 22 7.00 15.26 34.54
C PRO A 22 8.49 15.49 34.86
N THR A 23 8.99 16.66 34.49
CA THR A 23 10.42 17.00 34.37
C THR A 23 10.94 17.98 35.43
N THR A 24 10.30 18.14 36.59
CA THR A 24 10.72 19.12 37.61
C THR A 24 11.64 18.54 38.70
N PRO A 25 12.57 19.35 39.25
CA PRO A 25 13.63 18.87 40.14
C PRO A 25 13.12 18.49 41.54
N HIS A 26 13.28 17.20 41.86
CA HIS A 26 12.90 16.53 43.10
C HIS A 26 13.78 16.91 44.31
N PHE A 27 13.33 17.86 45.13
CA PHE A 27 13.84 18.04 46.51
C PHE A 27 13.54 16.88 47.49
N PRO A 28 12.38 16.19 47.49
CA PRO A 28 12.06 15.25 48.56
C PRO A 28 12.85 13.93 48.49
N CYS A 29 13.35 13.55 47.31
CA CYS A 29 14.16 12.33 47.17
C CYS A 29 15.57 12.51 47.76
N TYR A 30 16.11 13.73 47.71
CA TYR A 30 17.42 14.05 48.28
C TYR A 30 17.43 13.89 49.80
N GLU A 31 16.36 14.31 50.49
CA GLU A 31 16.22 14.12 51.94
C GLU A 31 16.09 12.65 52.34
N CYS A 32 15.36 11.85 51.55
CA CYS A 32 15.28 10.40 51.76
C CYS A 32 16.64 9.73 51.60
N ALA A 33 17.43 10.14 50.61
CA ALA A 33 18.76 9.57 50.38
C ALA A 33 19.80 9.98 51.45
N THR A 34 19.72 11.21 51.97
CA THR A 34 20.70 11.75 52.92
C THR A 34 20.35 11.48 54.38
N ASN A 35 19.07 11.63 54.74
CA ASN A 35 18.59 11.55 56.12
C ASN A 35 17.81 10.26 56.41
N GLY A 36 17.54 9.42 55.40
CA GLY A 36 16.68 8.25 55.54
C GLY A 36 15.19 8.58 55.76
N SER A 37 14.80 9.85 55.65
CA SER A 37 13.42 10.30 55.82
C SER A 37 12.64 10.16 54.52
N CYS A 38 12.00 9.01 54.32
CA CYS A 38 11.31 8.68 53.05
C CYS A 38 9.79 8.84 53.12
N ALA A 39 9.28 9.58 54.10
CA ALA A 39 7.83 9.75 54.33
C ALA A 39 7.10 10.45 53.17
N HIS A 40 7.80 11.27 52.38
CA HIS A 40 7.23 12.03 51.26
C HIS A 40 8.10 11.91 49.99
N ALA A 41 8.79 10.78 49.83
CA ALA A 41 9.80 10.60 48.80
C ALA A 41 9.24 10.21 47.42
N SER A 42 7.96 9.88 47.30
CA SER A 42 7.35 9.60 46.00
C SER A 42 7.09 10.90 45.21
N TRP A 43 7.00 10.80 43.88
CA TRP A 43 6.53 11.91 43.03
C TRP A 43 5.15 12.45 43.46
N THR A 44 4.30 11.60 44.02
CA THR A 44 2.96 11.96 44.50
C THR A 44 2.96 12.56 45.90
N GLY A 45 4.11 12.66 46.57
CA GLY A 45 4.23 13.13 47.96
C GLY A 45 3.92 12.07 49.01
N ASP A 46 3.77 10.80 48.61
CA ASP A 46 3.54 9.66 49.49
C ASP A 46 4.85 9.07 50.01
N ALA A 47 4.72 8.14 50.97
CA ALA A 47 5.83 7.34 51.44
C ALA A 47 6.49 6.60 50.25
N GLY A 48 7.80 6.72 50.17
CA GLY A 48 8.62 6.15 49.11
C GLY A 48 9.80 5.36 49.64
N LYS A 49 10.61 4.85 48.72
CA LYS A 49 11.89 4.22 48.99
C LYS A 49 12.94 4.76 48.03
N TYR A 50 14.15 4.91 48.54
CA TYR A 50 15.31 5.29 47.74
C TYR A 50 15.83 4.08 46.96
N CYS A 51 15.93 4.23 45.64
CA CYS A 51 16.33 3.17 44.71
C CYS A 51 17.76 3.32 44.16
N GLY A 52 18.46 4.39 44.50
CA GLY A 52 19.84 4.64 44.07
C GLY A 52 20.02 5.95 43.30
N THR A 53 21.26 6.24 42.92
CA THR A 53 21.59 7.35 42.02
C THR A 53 21.68 6.85 40.59
N PHE A 54 21.12 7.63 39.67
CA PHE A 54 21.13 7.35 38.24
C PHE A 54 21.77 8.53 37.52
N SER A 55 22.71 8.24 36.62
CA SER A 55 23.28 9.25 35.73
C SER A 55 22.52 9.23 34.43
N SER A 56 21.76 10.29 34.16
CA SER A 56 21.15 10.48 32.84
C SER A 56 22.26 10.65 31.80
N LYS A 57 22.15 9.92 30.68
CA LYS A 57 23.07 10.07 29.53
C LYS A 57 23.08 11.50 28.98
N THR A 58 22.00 12.26 29.16
CA THR A 58 21.83 13.59 28.57
C THR A 58 22.50 14.69 29.40
N THR A 59 22.43 14.61 30.73
CA THR A 59 22.90 15.67 31.61
C THR A 59 24.19 15.33 32.34
N LEU A 60 24.62 14.06 32.40
CA LEU A 60 25.78 13.57 33.17
C LEU A 60 25.75 13.92 34.68
N VAL A 61 24.71 14.60 35.17
CA VAL A 61 24.52 14.93 36.57
C VAL A 61 23.88 13.73 37.28
N PRO A 62 24.43 13.26 38.41
CA PRO A 62 23.79 12.21 39.20
C PRO A 62 22.45 12.70 39.73
N GLN A 63 21.38 11.97 39.43
CA GLN A 63 20.04 12.21 39.94
C GLN A 63 19.66 11.12 40.95
N TRP A 64 18.99 11.50 42.03
CA TRP A 64 18.50 10.59 43.05
C TRP A 64 17.15 9.99 42.58
N CYS A 65 17.00 8.68 42.62
CA CYS A 65 15.78 7.98 42.22
C CYS A 65 15.04 7.46 43.44
N CYS A 66 13.78 7.86 43.58
CA CYS A 66 12.87 7.39 44.61
C CYS A 66 11.58 6.88 43.98
N CYS A 67 11.13 5.72 44.44
CA CYS A 67 9.90 5.08 43.98
C CYS A 67 8.86 5.03 45.10
N ALA A 68 7.58 4.90 44.76
CA ALA A 68 6.56 4.61 45.76
C ALA A 68 6.84 3.27 46.44
N VAL A 69 6.40 3.08 47.70
CA VAL A 69 6.62 1.82 48.44
C VAL A 69 6.08 0.60 47.69
N ALA A 70 4.99 0.76 46.93
CA ALA A 70 4.35 -0.29 46.15
C ALA A 70 5.08 -0.65 44.84
N GLN A 71 6.00 0.19 44.36
CA GLN A 71 6.72 -0.01 43.09
C GLN A 71 8.04 -0.73 43.34
N ALA A 72 8.57 -1.49 42.38
CA ALA A 72 9.90 -2.09 42.51
C ALA A 72 11.00 -1.12 42.03
N CYS A 73 12.18 -1.20 42.66
CA CYS A 73 13.34 -0.43 42.21
C CYS A 73 13.94 -1.11 40.97
N PRO A 74 14.28 -0.36 39.91
CA PRO A 74 14.91 -0.95 38.74
C PRO A 74 16.28 -1.53 39.09
N ALA A 75 16.70 -2.54 38.35
CA ALA A 75 18.02 -3.14 38.52
C ALA A 75 19.12 -2.11 38.19
N ALA A 76 20.11 -2.00 39.08
CA ALA A 76 21.23 -1.09 38.89
C ALA A 76 21.92 -1.33 37.52
N GLY A 77 22.04 -0.27 36.72
CA GLY A 77 22.82 -0.27 35.48
C GLY A 77 22.09 -0.63 34.18
N ARG A 78 20.77 -0.86 34.18
CA ARG A 78 20.03 -1.12 32.93
C ARG A 78 19.42 0.11 32.29
N ASP A 79 18.88 1.03 33.09
CA ASP A 79 18.09 2.14 32.57
C ASP A 79 18.70 3.49 32.93
N THR A 80 18.81 4.37 31.94
CA THR A 80 19.35 5.73 32.10
C THR A 80 18.31 6.73 32.62
N LEU A 81 17.10 6.24 32.90
CA LEU A 81 16.01 6.97 33.53
C LEU A 81 15.59 6.24 34.81
N CYS A 82 15.22 7.02 35.82
CA CYS A 82 14.52 6.51 37.00
C CYS A 82 13.11 6.05 36.59
N ALA A 83 13.00 4.79 36.15
CA ALA A 83 11.72 4.16 35.85
C ALA A 83 11.39 3.18 36.97
N CYS A 84 10.43 3.55 37.81
CA CYS A 84 9.91 2.66 38.84
C CYS A 84 8.99 1.62 38.18
N ASP A 85 9.31 0.34 38.37
CA ASP A 85 8.43 -0.72 37.89
C ASP A 85 7.11 -0.62 38.65
N GLY A 86 6.01 -0.57 37.89
CA GLY A 86 4.66 -0.54 38.45
C GLY A 86 4.44 -1.65 39.48
N PRO A 87 3.43 -1.52 40.35
CA PRO A 87 3.16 -2.52 41.39
C PRO A 87 3.16 -3.90 40.74
N THR A 88 4.11 -4.75 41.14
CA THR A 88 4.18 -6.11 40.62
C THR A 88 2.82 -6.74 40.89
N PRO A 89 2.02 -7.03 39.86
CA PRO A 89 0.70 -7.59 40.09
C PRO A 89 0.91 -8.89 40.88
N ALA A 90 0.20 -9.02 42.00
CA ALA A 90 0.19 -10.26 42.76
C ALA A 90 -0.02 -11.43 41.79
N PRO A 91 0.61 -12.60 41.99
CA PRO A 91 0.54 -13.72 41.05
C PRO A 91 -0.92 -14.01 40.71
N THR A 92 -1.31 -13.62 39.51
CA THR A 92 -2.69 -13.66 39.05
C THR A 92 -3.07 -15.13 38.93
N LYS A 93 -4.01 -15.57 39.77
CA LYS A 93 -4.67 -16.88 39.62
C LYS A 93 -5.08 -17.00 38.15
N PRO A 94 -4.67 -18.04 37.40
CA PRO A 94 -4.94 -18.12 35.98
C PRO A 94 -6.46 -17.98 35.77
N PRO A 95 -6.92 -17.09 34.88
CA PRO A 95 -8.35 -16.85 34.70
C PRO A 95 -8.97 -18.16 34.21
N ALA A 96 -9.84 -18.74 35.03
CA ALA A 96 -10.60 -19.95 34.71
C ALA A 96 -11.59 -19.76 33.53
N ASP A 97 -11.61 -18.57 32.92
CA ASP A 97 -12.56 -18.17 31.89
C ASP A 97 -12.17 -18.71 30.50
N LEU A 98 -10.88 -18.70 30.13
CA LEU A 98 -10.46 -19.00 28.75
C LEU A 98 -10.88 -20.41 28.29
N THR A 99 -10.81 -21.39 29.19
CA THR A 99 -11.17 -22.78 28.91
C THR A 99 -12.65 -22.93 28.55
N VAL A 100 -13.53 -22.16 29.21
CA VAL A 100 -14.99 -22.20 28.94
C VAL A 100 -15.29 -21.66 27.54
N TRP A 101 -14.62 -20.58 27.14
CA TRP A 101 -14.77 -20.00 25.81
C TRP A 101 -14.28 -20.94 24.69
N ILE A 102 -13.19 -21.67 24.93
CA ILE A 102 -12.67 -22.65 23.96
C ILE A 102 -13.68 -23.78 23.75
N TYR A 103 -14.25 -24.34 24.82
CA TYR A 103 -15.26 -25.40 24.69
C TYR A 103 -16.55 -24.90 24.04
N LEU A 104 -16.99 -23.67 24.37
CA LEU A 104 -18.16 -23.07 23.74
C LEU A 104 -17.94 -22.85 22.23
N GLY A 105 -16.73 -22.41 21.83
CA GLY A 105 -16.35 -22.28 20.43
C GLY A 105 -16.43 -23.61 19.68
N PHE A 106 -15.86 -24.68 20.24
CA PHE A 106 -15.91 -26.02 19.63
C PHE A 106 -17.32 -26.57 19.48
N LEU A 107 -18.21 -26.29 20.44
CA LEU A 107 -19.60 -26.75 20.38
C LEU A 107 -20.41 -26.01 19.30
N LEU A 108 -20.15 -24.71 19.09
CA LEU A 108 -20.90 -23.87 18.15
C LEU A 108 -20.38 -23.94 16.71
N MET A 109 -19.08 -24.20 16.53
CA MET A 109 -18.42 -24.24 15.22
C MET A 109 -19.08 -25.20 14.20
N PRO A 110 -19.42 -26.46 14.52
CA PRO A 110 -20.09 -27.35 13.55
C PRO A 110 -21.49 -26.86 13.17
N GLY A 111 -22.21 -26.22 14.09
CA GLY A 111 -23.52 -25.62 13.81
C GLY A 111 -23.42 -24.49 12.79
N VAL A 112 -22.43 -23.61 12.94
CA VAL A 112 -22.17 -22.52 11.98
C VAL A 112 -21.79 -23.07 10.61
N ILE A 113 -20.91 -24.08 10.55
CA ILE A 113 -20.56 -24.73 9.27
C ILE A 113 -21.80 -25.33 8.60
N PHE A 114 -22.64 -26.03 9.36
CA PHE A 114 -23.84 -26.67 8.81
C PHE A 114 -24.84 -25.64 8.28
N ILE A 115 -25.04 -24.53 9.00
CA ILE A 115 -25.90 -23.43 8.55
C ILE A 115 -25.33 -22.79 7.27
N LEU A 116 -24.02 -22.52 7.21
CA LEU A 116 -23.39 -21.99 6.00
C LEU A 116 -23.50 -22.96 4.82
N TYR A 117 -23.29 -24.25 5.04
CA TYR A 117 -23.40 -25.27 4.01
C TYR A 117 -24.83 -25.37 3.44
N THR A 118 -25.83 -25.36 4.31
CA THR A 118 -27.24 -25.40 3.90
C THR A 118 -27.65 -24.13 3.15
N LEU A 119 -27.23 -22.95 3.62
CA LEU A 119 -27.46 -21.69 2.90
C LEU A 119 -26.77 -21.68 1.53
N CYS A 120 -25.53 -22.17 1.43
CA CYS A 120 -24.84 -22.32 0.15
C CYS A 120 -25.60 -23.24 -0.80
N ARG A 121 -26.02 -24.44 -0.36
CA ARG A 121 -26.80 -25.33 -1.24
C ARG A 121 -28.11 -24.71 -1.70
N HIS A 122 -28.77 -23.92 -0.86
CA HIS A 122 -30.04 -23.31 -1.23
C HIS A 122 -29.86 -22.12 -2.18
N CYS A 123 -28.81 -21.32 -2.00
CA CYS A 123 -28.47 -20.22 -2.91
C CYS A 123 -27.93 -20.72 -4.27
N PHE A 124 -27.10 -21.77 -4.27
CA PHE A 124 -26.52 -22.30 -5.50
C PHE A 124 -27.47 -23.25 -6.23
N GLY A 125 -28.34 -23.98 -5.53
CA GLY A 125 -29.29 -24.90 -6.15
C GLY A 125 -30.37 -24.21 -6.98
N THR A 126 -30.79 -23.00 -6.61
CA THR A 126 -31.79 -22.23 -7.37
C THR A 126 -31.19 -21.47 -8.55
N ALA A 127 -29.88 -21.18 -8.52
CA ALA A 127 -29.18 -20.55 -9.62
C ALA A 127 -28.91 -21.51 -10.79
N ASP A 128 -28.74 -22.81 -10.50
CA ASP A 128 -28.39 -23.82 -11.51
C ASP A 128 -29.57 -24.14 -12.44
N GLU A 129 -30.78 -24.25 -11.90
CA GLU A 129 -31.97 -24.61 -12.68
C GLU A 129 -32.36 -23.54 -13.72
N THR A 130 -32.24 -22.25 -13.36
CA THR A 130 -32.51 -21.15 -14.30
C THR A 130 -31.40 -20.95 -15.35
N TRP A 131 -30.14 -21.25 -14.99
CA TRP A 131 -29.03 -21.15 -15.93
C TRP A 131 -29.11 -22.24 -17.00
N ILE A 132 -29.49 -23.46 -16.61
CA ILE A 132 -29.66 -24.58 -17.55
C ILE A 132 -30.80 -24.31 -18.54
N GLU A 133 -31.97 -23.85 -18.09
CA GLU A 133 -33.07 -23.51 -19.02
C GLU A 133 -32.69 -22.38 -19.98
N GLN A 134 -31.94 -21.37 -19.50
CA GLN A 134 -31.49 -20.27 -20.35
C GLN A 134 -30.46 -20.69 -21.40
N GLN A 135 -29.63 -21.71 -21.12
CA GLN A 135 -28.71 -22.28 -22.09
C GLN A 135 -29.45 -23.11 -23.15
N TYR A 136 -30.42 -23.93 -22.74
CA TYR A 136 -31.23 -24.72 -23.69
C TYR A 136 -32.00 -23.82 -24.67
N ALA A 137 -32.66 -22.76 -24.18
CA ALA A 137 -33.35 -21.80 -25.03
C ALA A 137 -32.40 -21.05 -26.00
N ARG A 138 -31.15 -20.79 -25.59
CA ARG A 138 -30.15 -20.13 -26.44
C ARG A 138 -29.65 -21.07 -27.55
N ILE A 139 -29.47 -22.35 -27.25
CA ILE A 139 -29.06 -23.36 -28.25
C ILE A 139 -30.17 -23.56 -29.29
N GLU A 140 -31.44 -23.64 -28.86
CA GLU A 140 -32.59 -23.79 -29.75
C GLU A 140 -32.79 -22.55 -30.66
N ALA A 141 -32.53 -21.34 -30.13
CA ALA A 141 -32.52 -20.11 -30.92
C ALA A 141 -31.37 -20.05 -31.96
N HIS A 142 -30.20 -20.62 -31.65
CA HIS A 142 -29.10 -20.71 -32.62
C HIS A 142 -29.38 -21.73 -33.72
N GLN A 143 -29.99 -22.87 -33.40
CA GLN A 143 -30.36 -23.88 -34.39
C GLN A 143 -31.43 -23.38 -35.36
N THR A 144 -32.44 -22.67 -34.86
CA THR A 144 -33.48 -22.06 -35.70
C THR A 144 -32.97 -20.88 -36.54
N ALA A 145 -31.91 -20.20 -36.11
CA ALA A 145 -31.24 -19.16 -36.89
C ALA A 145 -30.29 -19.72 -37.98
N GLU A 146 -29.80 -20.95 -37.84
CA GLU A 146 -28.98 -21.61 -38.87
C GLU A 146 -29.82 -22.17 -40.04
N GLU A 147 -31.15 -22.28 -39.91
CA GLU A 147 -32.04 -22.73 -40.99
C GLU A 147 -32.54 -21.58 -41.89
N GLU A 148 -32.05 -20.36 -41.69
CA GLU A 148 -32.23 -19.21 -42.59
C GLU A 148 -31.08 -19.19 -43.62
N PRO A 149 -31.35 -19.10 -44.94
CA PRO A 149 -30.54 -19.79 -45.94
C PRO A 149 -29.14 -19.17 -46.13
N ASP A 150 -28.14 -20.05 -46.21
CA ASP A 150 -26.72 -19.85 -46.52
C ASP A 150 -26.43 -18.92 -47.74
N THR A 151 -27.44 -18.59 -48.54
CA THR A 151 -27.35 -17.61 -49.64
C THR A 151 -26.97 -16.21 -49.15
N SER A 152 -27.48 -15.77 -48.00
CA SER A 152 -27.18 -14.41 -47.50
C SER A 152 -25.73 -14.26 -47.02
N ARG A 153 -25.16 -15.33 -46.45
CA ARG A 153 -23.76 -15.39 -46.01
C ARG A 153 -22.80 -15.47 -47.20
N ALA A 154 -23.12 -16.29 -48.20
CA ALA A 154 -22.33 -16.38 -49.42
C ALA A 154 -22.27 -15.05 -50.19
N GLU A 155 -23.40 -14.32 -50.26
CA GLU A 155 -23.46 -12.99 -50.88
C GLU A 155 -22.68 -11.93 -50.07
N ALA A 156 -22.77 -11.97 -48.74
CA ALA A 156 -22.01 -11.07 -47.87
C ALA A 156 -20.49 -11.31 -47.98
N GLU A 157 -20.06 -12.58 -48.03
CA GLU A 157 -18.66 -12.95 -48.21
C GLU A 157 -18.14 -12.56 -49.60
N ALA A 158 -18.96 -12.74 -50.65
CA ALA A 158 -18.63 -12.28 -51.99
C ALA A 158 -18.47 -10.75 -52.04
N CYS A 159 -19.39 -10.00 -51.45
CA CYS A 159 -19.33 -8.53 -51.40
C CYS A 159 -18.11 -8.03 -50.59
N ALA A 160 -17.81 -8.68 -49.45
CA ALA A 160 -16.64 -8.35 -48.64
C ALA A 160 -15.32 -8.66 -49.38
N SER A 161 -15.26 -9.74 -50.16
CA SER A 161 -14.08 -10.09 -50.96
C SER A 161 -13.84 -9.09 -52.09
N ALA A 162 -14.90 -8.59 -52.73
CA ALA A 162 -14.81 -7.57 -53.78
C ALA A 162 -14.31 -6.23 -53.22
N ALA A 163 -14.85 -5.79 -52.08
CA ALA A 163 -14.41 -4.55 -51.42
C ALA A 163 -12.93 -4.59 -51.01
N ARG A 164 -12.45 -5.73 -50.50
CA ARG A 164 -11.02 -5.93 -50.17
C ARG A 164 -10.13 -5.88 -51.41
N ALA A 165 -10.59 -6.43 -52.53
CA ALA A 165 -9.84 -6.39 -53.79
C ALA A 165 -9.70 -4.97 -54.32
N GLU A 166 -10.75 -4.15 -54.22
CA GLU A 166 -10.73 -2.75 -54.64
C GLU A 166 -9.81 -1.90 -53.75
N ALA A 167 -9.92 -2.03 -52.42
CA ALA A 167 -9.04 -1.34 -51.48
C ALA A 167 -7.55 -1.68 -51.71
N ASN A 168 -7.23 -2.94 -52.04
CA ASN A 168 -5.86 -3.36 -52.33
C ASN A 168 -5.35 -2.76 -53.66
N ARG A 169 -6.21 -2.62 -54.66
CA ARG A 169 -5.86 -1.93 -55.92
C ARG A 169 -5.56 -0.45 -55.68
N GLU A 170 -6.39 0.22 -54.89
CA GLU A 170 -6.18 1.64 -54.56
C GLU A 170 -4.90 1.83 -53.74
N TYR A 171 -4.66 0.99 -52.74
CA TYR A 171 -3.43 1.02 -51.95
C TYR A 171 -2.17 0.85 -52.82
N LYS A 172 -2.18 -0.14 -53.73
CA LYS A 172 -1.07 -0.33 -54.67
C LYS A 172 -0.86 0.88 -55.58
N ALA A 173 -1.93 1.49 -56.08
CA ALA A 173 -1.85 2.69 -56.90
C ALA A 173 -1.21 3.86 -56.14
N ARG A 174 -1.62 4.09 -54.88
CA ARG A 174 -1.04 5.13 -54.01
C ARG A 174 0.44 4.89 -53.74
N ARG A 175 0.84 3.65 -53.47
CA ARG A 175 2.25 3.30 -53.23
C ARG A 175 3.12 3.57 -54.46
N ILE A 176 2.65 3.22 -55.65
CA ILE A 176 3.36 3.50 -56.91
C ILE A 176 3.45 5.02 -57.16
N ALA A 177 2.39 5.78 -56.86
CA ALA A 177 2.39 7.23 -57.00
C ALA A 177 3.42 7.89 -56.06
N GLN A 178 3.44 7.48 -54.79
CA GLN A 178 4.42 7.96 -53.81
C GLN A 178 5.86 7.62 -54.21
N GLU A 179 6.11 6.40 -54.70
CA GLU A 179 7.44 6.01 -55.17
C GLU A 179 7.90 6.85 -56.37
N LYS A 180 6.99 7.17 -57.30
CA LYS A 180 7.29 8.06 -58.43
C LYS A 180 7.61 9.49 -57.98
N GLU A 181 6.88 10.00 -56.99
CA GLU A 181 7.11 11.33 -56.43
C GLU A 181 8.45 11.39 -55.68
N ALA A 182 8.76 10.39 -54.85
CA ALA A 182 10.05 10.27 -54.18
C ALA A 182 11.22 10.23 -55.19
N ARG A 183 11.08 9.45 -56.27
CA ARG A 183 12.08 9.43 -57.36
C ARG A 183 12.17 10.76 -58.13
N ARG A 184 11.12 11.58 -58.16
CA ARG A 184 11.16 12.93 -58.76
C ARG A 184 11.94 13.87 -57.85
N LEU A 185 11.61 13.90 -56.56
CA LEU A 185 12.30 14.72 -55.56
C LEU A 185 13.78 14.37 -55.44
N ALA A 186 14.14 13.08 -55.42
CA ALA A 186 15.54 12.65 -55.37
C ALA A 186 16.34 13.16 -56.58
N ARG A 187 15.73 13.19 -57.78
CA ARG A 187 16.37 13.75 -58.98
C ARG A 187 16.51 15.27 -58.92
N GLU A 188 15.52 15.98 -58.35
CA GLU A 188 15.58 17.42 -58.14
C GLU A 188 16.64 17.81 -57.09
N GLU A 189 16.79 17.02 -56.03
CA GLU A 189 17.82 17.21 -55.01
C GLU A 189 19.22 16.93 -55.57
N GLU A 190 19.40 15.86 -56.33
CA GLU A 190 20.66 15.57 -57.02
C GLU A 190 21.02 16.69 -58.01
N ALA A 191 20.05 17.25 -58.73
CA ALA A 191 20.26 18.40 -59.61
C ALA A 191 20.69 19.65 -58.84
N ARG A 192 20.06 19.95 -57.69
CA ARG A 192 20.45 21.07 -56.81
C ARG A 192 21.84 20.89 -56.23
N GLN A 193 22.21 19.67 -55.83
CA GLN A 193 23.54 19.38 -55.31
C GLN A 193 24.60 19.63 -56.37
N ARG A 194 24.37 19.19 -57.61
CA ARG A 194 25.27 19.47 -58.74
C ARG A 194 25.42 20.97 -59.02
N GLU A 195 24.34 21.74 -58.90
CA GLU A 195 24.39 23.21 -59.03
C GLU A 195 25.23 23.84 -57.92
N PHE A 196 25.09 23.40 -56.68
CA PHE A 196 25.88 23.88 -55.54
C PHE A 196 27.37 23.55 -55.69
N ASP A 197 27.69 22.33 -56.12
CA ASP A 197 29.07 21.89 -56.35
C ASP A 197 29.75 22.68 -57.50
N GLN A 198 28.96 23.28 -58.40
CA GLN A 198 29.45 24.11 -59.49
C GLN A 198 29.73 25.57 -59.07
N ILE A 199 29.34 25.99 -57.86
CA ILE A 199 29.65 27.33 -57.35
C ILE A 199 31.14 27.36 -56.97
N PRO A 200 31.99 28.14 -57.66
CA PRO A 200 33.40 28.22 -57.33
C PRO A 200 33.57 28.75 -55.91
N GLN A 201 34.38 28.06 -55.09
CA GLN A 201 34.73 28.46 -53.72
C GLN A 201 35.60 29.73 -53.72
N ALA A 202 35.02 30.86 -54.11
CA ALA A 202 35.68 32.13 -54.06
C ALA A 202 35.46 32.76 -52.68
N ILE A 203 36.49 32.60 -51.84
CA ILE A 203 36.92 33.59 -50.85
C ILE A 203 35.98 33.77 -49.64
N PHE A 204 36.04 32.85 -48.68
CA PHE A 204 35.74 33.14 -47.27
C PHE A 204 37.06 33.40 -46.53
N VAL A 205 37.54 34.65 -46.55
CA VAL A 205 38.63 35.10 -45.67
C VAL A 205 38.04 35.28 -44.27
N SER A 206 38.22 34.27 -43.43
CA SER A 206 37.82 34.30 -42.02
C SER A 206 38.85 35.09 -41.20
N THR A 207 38.53 36.34 -40.90
CA THR A 207 39.19 37.09 -39.83
C THR A 207 38.56 36.68 -38.50
N ILE A 208 39.16 35.73 -37.78
CA ILE A 208 38.79 35.42 -36.38
C ILE A 208 39.62 36.31 -35.45
N PRO A 209 39.01 37.21 -34.66
CA PRO A 209 39.72 37.89 -33.59
C PRO A 209 39.91 36.93 -32.40
N THR A 210 41.16 36.62 -32.07
CA THR A 210 41.53 35.98 -30.80
C THR A 210 41.28 36.96 -29.65
N SER A 211 40.29 36.69 -28.80
CA SER A 211 40.07 37.44 -27.56
C SER A 211 40.46 36.59 -26.35
N ALA A 212 41.14 37.28 -25.44
CA ALA A 212 41.98 36.81 -24.36
C ALA A 212 41.23 36.06 -23.25
N LYS A 213 41.95 35.13 -22.60
CA LYS A 213 41.52 34.38 -21.43
C LYS A 213 42.51 34.69 -20.30
N ASP A 214 42.24 35.76 -19.56
CA ASP A 214 42.90 36.08 -18.29
C ASP A 214 41.84 36.55 -17.28
N ALA A 215 41.56 35.73 -16.27
CA ALA A 215 40.97 36.07 -14.98
C ALA A 215 41.15 34.85 -14.06
N SER A 216 42.13 34.88 -13.16
CA SER A 216 42.01 35.22 -11.72
C SER A 216 41.48 34.03 -10.91
N LEU A 217 42.35 33.41 -10.10
CA LEU A 217 42.68 33.71 -8.68
C LEU A 217 41.68 33.07 -7.72
#